data_AF-A0A938Y946-F1
#
_entry.id   AF-A0A938Y946-F1
#
_cell.length_a   1.000
_cell.length_b   1.000
_cell.length_c   1.000
_cell.angle_alpha   90.00
_cell.angle_beta   90.00
_cell.angle_gamma   90.00
#
_symmetry.space_group_name_H-M   'P 1'
#
loop_
_entity.id
_entity.type
_entity.pdbx_description
1 polymer ?
#
loop_
_entity_poly.entity_id
_entity_poly.type
_entity_poly.pdbx_seq_one_letter_code
_entity_poly.pdbx_strand_id
1 'polypeptide(L)'
;MRDPRPGDDRIRNRPDRYRTASSTTPGRTAGRTARRPSVIDRTEPRAETPAAPPVTDGPSRPVAPTRRYEYETDGAAIYRASFATIRSETDLSAVPEDARVIAVRMVHACGQTDLVRDLVVHPQLVSAARTALRAGAPIFTDAHMVASGVTRARLPADNPVHCLLRDERVPALAHRWGTTRSAAAVSLWGAELEDAVVAIGNAPTALFHLLELIADGGPRPAAIVGVPVGFIGAAESKAALAEFPGDVPFLTVRGRRGGSAMAASAINALAREQE
;
A
#
# COMPACT_ATOMS: atom_id res chain seq x y z
N MET A 1 37.28 54.87 -12.91
CA MET A 1 38.49 54.10 -13.27
C MET A 1 38.03 52.68 -13.59
N ARG A 2 38.05 52.35 -14.89
CA ARG A 2 37.82 51.06 -15.59
C ARG A 2 36.47 50.34 -15.44
N ASP A 3 35.68 50.51 -16.50
CA ASP A 3 34.86 49.54 -17.23
C ASP A 3 35.53 49.37 -18.65
N PRO A 4 35.07 48.62 -19.68
CA PRO A 4 34.38 47.31 -19.81
C PRO A 4 34.97 46.33 -20.90
N ARG A 5 34.52 45.04 -20.90
CA ARG A 5 34.16 44.14 -22.06
C ARG A 5 35.21 43.75 -23.16
N PRO A 6 34.90 42.94 -24.22
CA PRO A 6 34.11 41.68 -24.45
C PRO A 6 34.78 40.64 -25.44
N GLY A 7 34.08 39.56 -25.82
CA GLY A 7 34.23 38.81 -27.10
C GLY A 7 34.78 37.38 -26.96
N ASP A 8 34.47 36.37 -27.79
CA ASP A 8 33.79 36.31 -29.10
C ASP A 8 33.34 34.86 -29.39
N ASP A 9 32.34 34.75 -30.27
CA ASP A 9 31.72 33.58 -30.90
C ASP A 9 32.68 32.69 -31.71
N ARG A 10 32.20 31.46 -32.02
CA ARG A 10 32.20 30.76 -33.35
C ARG A 10 32.05 29.25 -33.13
N ILE A 11 30.92 28.62 -33.45
CA ILE A 11 30.43 28.16 -34.77
C ILE A 11 31.48 27.42 -35.62
N ARG A 12 31.25 26.11 -35.84
CA ARG A 12 31.40 25.31 -37.09
C ARG A 12 30.98 23.84 -36.80
N ASN A 13 29.79 23.36 -37.19
CA ASN A 13 29.34 22.90 -38.52
C ASN A 13 29.96 21.55 -38.98
N ARG A 14 29.20 20.44 -38.80
CA ARG A 14 28.83 19.26 -39.68
C ARG A 14 29.83 18.73 -40.78
N PRO A 15 29.59 17.59 -41.49
CA PRO A 15 28.66 16.44 -41.32
C PRO A 15 29.22 15.03 -41.73
N ASP A 16 28.34 14.02 -41.66
CA ASP A 16 27.98 13.05 -42.74
C ASP A 16 28.59 11.63 -42.84
N ARG A 17 27.63 10.69 -43.00
CA ARG A 17 27.60 9.45 -43.84
C ARG A 17 28.24 8.17 -43.30
N TYR A 18 27.42 7.11 -43.20
CA TYR A 18 27.39 6.07 -44.23
C TYR A 18 26.03 5.33 -44.26
N ARG A 19 25.64 4.92 -45.47
CA ARG A 19 24.34 4.41 -45.93
C ARG A 19 24.50 2.95 -46.40
N THR A 20 23.37 2.25 -46.52
CA THR A 20 23.11 1.00 -47.32
C THR A 20 23.57 -0.33 -46.67
N ALA A 21 22.92 -1.49 -46.85
CA ALA A 21 22.00 -1.93 -47.89
C ALA A 21 21.02 -3.05 -47.44
N SER A 22 20.01 -3.24 -48.28
CA SER A 22 18.92 -4.21 -48.36
C SER A 22 19.30 -5.67 -48.71
N SER A 23 18.46 -6.65 -48.32
CA SER A 23 18.15 -7.82 -49.18
C SER A 23 16.82 -8.53 -48.83
N THR A 24 16.24 -9.07 -49.90
CA THR A 24 14.94 -9.69 -50.26
C THR A 24 14.73 -11.15 -49.79
N THR A 25 13.60 -11.52 -49.15
CA THR A 25 12.39 -12.31 -49.61
C THR A 25 12.43 -13.85 -49.37
N PRO A 26 11.35 -14.67 -49.58
CA PRO A 26 10.37 -15.12 -48.56
C PRO A 26 10.23 -16.66 -48.40
N GLY A 27 9.49 -17.11 -47.36
CA GLY A 27 9.10 -18.52 -47.16
C GLY A 27 7.60 -18.70 -46.87
N ARG A 28 6.93 -19.48 -47.72
CA ARG A 28 5.50 -19.86 -47.74
C ARG A 28 5.08 -20.72 -46.54
N THR A 29 3.81 -20.64 -46.14
CA THR A 29 2.92 -21.81 -45.86
C THR A 29 1.48 -21.30 -45.68
N ALA A 30 0.62 -21.51 -46.69
CA ALA A 30 -0.36 -22.62 -46.76
C ALA A 30 -1.58 -22.41 -45.84
N GLY A 31 -2.58 -21.71 -46.39
CA GLY A 31 -3.94 -21.71 -45.87
C GLY A 31 -4.57 -23.09 -46.00
N ARG A 32 -5.12 -23.59 -44.90
CA ARG A 32 -6.09 -24.69 -44.89
C ARG A 32 -7.34 -24.20 -44.18
N THR A 33 -8.38 -24.01 -44.97
CA THR A 33 -9.78 -23.88 -44.56
C THR A 33 -10.20 -25.17 -43.86
N ALA A 34 -10.40 -25.11 -42.54
CA ALA A 34 -10.97 -26.19 -41.76
C ALA A 34 -12.42 -25.87 -41.41
N ARG A 35 -13.29 -26.79 -41.82
CA ARG A 35 -14.74 -26.87 -41.62
C ARG A 35 -15.12 -26.67 -40.15
N ARG A 36 -16.23 -25.95 -39.91
CA ARG A 36 -17.01 -26.00 -38.67
C ARG A 36 -17.54 -27.42 -38.43
N PRO A 37 -17.51 -27.92 -37.18
CA PRO A 37 -18.51 -28.85 -36.71
C PRO A 37 -19.33 -28.25 -35.56
N SER A 38 -20.65 -28.37 -35.73
CA SER A 38 -21.68 -28.71 -34.75
C SER A 38 -21.52 -28.30 -33.28
N VAL A 39 -22.50 -27.53 -32.83
CA VAL A 39 -23.00 -27.44 -31.45
C VAL A 39 -23.01 -28.82 -30.79
N ILE A 40 -22.23 -28.99 -29.73
CA ILE A 40 -22.37 -30.09 -28.79
C ILE A 40 -22.95 -29.47 -27.52
N ASP A 41 -24.20 -29.83 -27.27
CA ASP A 41 -24.84 -29.77 -25.96
C ASP A 41 -24.02 -30.62 -24.98
N ARG A 42 -23.36 -29.97 -24.02
CA ARG A 42 -22.76 -30.62 -22.85
C ARG A 42 -23.19 -29.85 -21.61
N THR A 43 -24.30 -30.28 -21.03
CA THR A 43 -24.46 -30.23 -19.57
C THR A 43 -23.34 -31.04 -18.93
N GLU A 44 -22.22 -30.41 -18.60
CA GLU A 44 -21.23 -31.00 -17.70
C GLU A 44 -21.75 -30.91 -16.26
N PRO A 45 -21.80 -32.01 -15.49
CA PRO A 45 -22.07 -31.94 -14.07
C PRO A 45 -20.91 -31.23 -13.38
N ARG A 46 -21.23 -30.26 -12.51
CA ARG A 46 -20.25 -29.60 -11.64
C ARG A 46 -19.39 -30.66 -10.96
N ALA A 47 -18.07 -30.58 -11.14
CA ALA A 47 -17.12 -31.38 -10.38
C ALA A 47 -17.39 -31.18 -8.88
N GLU A 48 -17.81 -32.26 -8.20
CA GLU A 48 -17.89 -32.28 -6.75
C GLU A 48 -16.52 -31.95 -6.17
N THR A 49 -16.51 -31.02 -5.22
CA THR A 49 -15.30 -30.69 -4.47
C THR A 49 -14.78 -31.95 -3.79
N PRO A 50 -13.51 -32.35 -3.96
CA PRO A 50 -13.01 -33.58 -3.37
C PRO A 50 -13.16 -33.51 -1.85
N ALA A 51 -13.77 -34.55 -1.29
CA ALA A 51 -13.95 -34.70 0.15
C ALA A 51 -12.58 -34.58 0.85
N ALA A 52 -12.54 -33.81 1.94
CA ALA A 52 -11.35 -33.66 2.74
C ALA A 52 -10.83 -35.03 3.21
N PRO A 53 -9.51 -35.25 3.25
CA PRO A 53 -8.95 -36.53 3.67
C PRO A 53 -9.38 -36.87 5.10
N PRO A 54 -9.58 -38.17 5.43
CA PRO A 54 -10.00 -38.59 6.76
C PRO A 54 -8.91 -38.21 7.77
N VAL A 55 -9.30 -37.39 8.74
CA VAL A 55 -8.44 -36.95 9.85
C VAL A 55 -8.17 -38.17 10.74
N THR A 56 -6.91 -38.59 10.85
CA THR A 56 -6.48 -39.70 11.72
C THR A 56 -6.64 -39.31 13.18
N ASP A 57 -7.22 -40.21 13.99
CA ASP A 57 -7.63 -39.97 15.37
C ASP A 57 -6.45 -39.75 16.34
N GLY A 58 -6.37 -38.52 16.86
CA GLY A 58 -5.63 -38.10 18.08
C GLY A 58 -5.19 -36.62 18.00
N PRO A 59 -5.08 -35.84 19.10
CA PRO A 59 -5.90 -35.79 20.31
C PRO A 59 -7.28 -35.14 20.01
N SER A 60 -8.24 -35.23 20.96
CA SER A 60 -9.68 -34.87 20.85
C SER A 60 -10.08 -34.02 19.63
N ARG A 61 -10.85 -34.60 18.69
CA ARG A 61 -11.44 -33.85 17.56
C ARG A 61 -12.17 -32.60 18.10
N PRO A 62 -11.96 -31.42 17.50
CA PRO A 62 -12.66 -30.22 17.91
C PRO A 62 -14.17 -30.43 17.74
N VAL A 63 -14.92 -30.24 18.82
CA VAL A 63 -16.38 -30.31 18.82
C VAL A 63 -16.92 -28.90 18.71
N ALA A 64 -17.87 -28.68 17.80
CA ALA A 64 -18.54 -27.39 17.70
C ALA A 64 -19.27 -27.08 19.03
N PRO A 65 -19.10 -25.88 19.61
CA PRO A 65 -19.83 -25.51 20.81
C PRO A 65 -21.34 -25.45 20.50
N THR A 66 -22.17 -25.76 21.49
CA THR A 66 -23.62 -25.60 21.38
C THR A 66 -23.96 -24.14 21.07
N ARG A 67 -24.71 -23.89 19.98
CA ARG A 67 -25.20 -22.54 19.69
C ARG A 67 -26.18 -22.10 20.78
N ARG A 68 -25.82 -21.03 21.49
CA ARG A 68 -26.65 -20.38 22.53
C ARG A 68 -27.12 -18.98 22.16
N TYR A 69 -26.54 -18.41 21.10
CA TYR A 69 -26.81 -17.06 20.63
C TYR A 69 -27.14 -17.10 19.15
N GLU A 70 -28.03 -16.22 18.71
CA GLU A 70 -28.28 -15.95 17.31
C GLU A 70 -27.26 -14.90 16.81
N TYR A 71 -26.55 -15.23 15.74
CA TYR A 71 -25.59 -14.35 15.09
C TYR A 71 -25.39 -14.77 13.64
N GLU A 72 -25.05 -13.79 12.79
CA GLU A 72 -24.68 -14.05 11.40
C GLU A 72 -23.39 -14.88 11.35
N THR A 73 -23.37 -15.89 10.48
CA THR A 73 -22.23 -16.79 10.30
C THR A 73 -21.65 -16.83 8.90
N ASP A 74 -22.31 -16.20 7.92
CA ASP A 74 -21.72 -15.91 6.62
C ASP A 74 -20.83 -14.66 6.73
N GLY A 75 -19.51 -14.88 6.78
CA GLY A 75 -18.53 -13.79 6.80
C GLY A 75 -18.67 -12.81 5.63
N ALA A 76 -19.06 -13.27 4.44
CA ALA A 76 -19.27 -12.40 3.29
C ALA A 76 -20.53 -11.54 3.47
N ALA A 77 -21.59 -12.09 4.08
CA ALA A 77 -22.77 -11.30 4.44
C ALA A 77 -22.44 -10.23 5.49
N ILE A 78 -21.61 -10.56 6.49
CA ILE A 78 -21.15 -9.60 7.51
C ILE A 78 -20.41 -8.44 6.85
N TYR A 79 -19.46 -8.70 5.94
CA TYR A 79 -18.74 -7.64 5.24
C TYR A 79 -19.66 -6.75 4.39
N ARG A 80 -20.58 -7.36 3.60
CA ARG A 80 -21.54 -6.60 2.79
C ARG A 80 -22.42 -5.70 3.65
N ALA A 81 -22.98 -6.24 4.74
CA ALA A 81 -23.82 -5.50 5.66
C ALA A 81 -23.03 -4.37 6.36
N SER A 82 -21.84 -4.67 6.87
CA SER A 82 -20.99 -3.69 7.55
C SER A 82 -20.64 -2.50 6.65
N PHE A 83 -20.21 -2.74 5.42
CA PHE A 83 -19.88 -1.65 4.50
C PHE A 83 -21.11 -0.88 4.00
N ALA A 84 -22.27 -1.52 3.91
CA ALA A 84 -23.53 -0.82 3.63
C ALA A 84 -23.89 0.13 4.79
N THR A 85 -23.83 -0.34 6.03
CA THR A 85 -24.08 0.46 7.23
C THR A 85 -23.11 1.64 7.34
N ILE A 86 -21.82 1.41 7.11
CA ILE A 86 -20.82 2.49 7.16
C ILE A 86 -21.13 3.57 6.14
N ARG A 87 -21.49 3.19 4.90
CA ARG A 87 -21.87 4.16 3.86
C ARG A 87 -23.12 4.94 4.19
N SER A 88 -24.08 4.35 4.91
CA SER A 88 -25.29 5.07 5.33
C SER A 88 -25.07 5.98 6.53
N GLU A 89 -24.10 5.68 7.40
CA GLU A 89 -23.90 6.40 8.66
C GLU A 89 -22.71 7.38 8.64
N THR A 90 -21.85 7.30 7.61
CA THR A 90 -20.64 8.12 7.49
C THR A 90 -20.83 9.19 6.43
N ASP A 91 -20.64 10.46 6.80
CA ASP A 91 -20.61 11.56 5.83
C ASP A 91 -19.27 11.59 5.07
N LEU A 92 -19.30 11.06 3.85
CA LEU A 92 -18.14 10.98 2.95
C LEU A 92 -18.02 12.18 1.99
N SER A 93 -18.86 13.21 2.14
CA SER A 93 -18.93 14.33 1.19
C SER A 93 -17.61 15.10 1.05
N ALA A 94 -16.86 15.23 2.16
CA ALA A 94 -15.56 15.89 2.19
C ALA A 94 -14.38 14.97 1.80
N VAL A 95 -14.61 13.66 1.64
CA VAL A 95 -13.56 12.70 1.26
C VAL A 95 -13.45 12.65 -0.27
N PRO A 96 -12.24 12.79 -0.85
CA PRO A 96 -12.02 12.60 -2.29
C PRO A 96 -12.59 11.27 -2.79
N GLU A 97 -13.23 11.28 -3.96
CA GLU A 97 -13.96 10.12 -4.50
C GLU A 97 -13.09 8.85 -4.55
N ASP A 98 -11.88 8.99 -5.06
CA ASP A 98 -10.89 7.91 -5.20
C ASP A 98 -10.39 7.38 -3.85
N ALA A 99 -10.53 8.16 -2.77
CA ALA A 99 -10.16 7.79 -1.41
C ALA A 99 -11.34 7.28 -0.56
N ARG A 100 -12.59 7.30 -1.04
CA ARG A 100 -13.75 6.88 -0.25
C ARG A 100 -13.70 5.42 0.18
N VAL A 101 -13.22 4.53 -0.69
CA VAL A 101 -13.01 3.10 -0.34
C VAL A 101 -12.01 2.96 0.82
N ILE A 102 -10.98 3.81 0.86
CA ILE A 102 -10.00 3.83 1.95
C ILE A 102 -10.68 4.27 3.25
N ALA A 103 -11.44 5.37 3.20
CA ALA A 103 -12.17 5.89 4.35
C ALA A 103 -13.16 4.87 4.94
N VAL A 104 -13.97 4.22 4.09
CA VAL A 104 -14.92 3.17 4.51
C VAL A 104 -14.19 2.01 5.20
N ARG A 105 -13.07 1.54 4.63
CA ARG A 105 -12.29 0.44 5.21
C ARG A 105 -11.62 0.82 6.53
N MET A 106 -11.18 2.07 6.68
CA MET A 106 -10.65 2.59 7.93
C MET A 106 -11.73 2.71 9.02
N VAL A 107 -12.93 3.19 8.67
CA VAL A 107 -14.08 3.23 9.57
C VAL A 107 -14.48 1.82 10.01
N HIS A 108 -14.51 0.85 9.07
CA HIS A 108 -14.75 -0.56 9.40
C HIS A 108 -13.74 -1.10 10.41
N ALA A 109 -12.45 -0.75 10.24
CA ALA A 109 -11.38 -1.24 11.10
C ALA A 109 -11.40 -0.66 12.52
N CYS A 110 -12.03 0.50 12.74
CA CYS A 110 -12.10 1.14 14.07
C CYS A 110 -13.50 1.20 14.67
N GLY A 111 -14.55 1.02 13.89
CA GLY A 111 -15.95 1.17 14.32
C GLY A 111 -16.36 2.62 14.62
N GLN A 112 -15.68 3.62 14.04
CA GLN A 112 -15.94 5.04 14.31
C GLN A 112 -16.34 5.79 13.03
N THR A 113 -17.63 6.03 12.83
CA THR A 113 -18.17 6.71 11.63
C THR A 113 -17.73 8.17 11.52
N ASP A 114 -17.34 8.80 12.63
CA ASP A 114 -16.84 10.17 12.67
C ASP A 114 -15.33 10.29 12.35
N LEU A 115 -14.64 9.19 12.03
CA LEU A 115 -13.21 9.19 11.68
C LEU A 115 -12.89 10.12 10.51
N VAL A 116 -13.79 10.16 9.54
CA VAL A 116 -13.62 10.89 8.27
C VAL A 116 -13.47 12.40 8.46
N ARG A 117 -13.93 12.96 9.58
CA ARG A 117 -13.77 14.38 9.93
C ARG A 117 -12.31 14.76 10.18
N ASP A 118 -11.51 13.80 10.62
CA ASP A 118 -10.08 13.98 10.90
C ASP A 118 -9.19 13.51 9.74
N LEU A 119 -9.77 12.92 8.70
CA LEU A 119 -9.02 12.34 7.59
C LEU A 119 -8.42 13.45 6.72
N VAL A 120 -7.14 13.30 6.39
CA VAL A 120 -6.43 14.15 5.44
C VAL A 120 -5.82 13.26 4.38
N VAL A 121 -6.15 13.54 3.12
CA VAL A 121 -5.74 12.74 1.98
C VAL A 121 -5.06 13.65 0.96
N HIS A 122 -3.82 13.35 0.63
CA HIS A 122 -3.12 14.03 -0.45
C HIS A 122 -3.79 13.69 -1.80
N PRO A 123 -3.99 14.66 -2.72
CA PRO A 123 -4.68 14.42 -3.99
C PRO A 123 -4.06 13.33 -4.88
N GLN A 124 -2.76 13.06 -4.73
CA GLN A 124 -2.04 12.04 -5.51
C GLN A 124 -1.85 10.71 -4.76
N LEU A 125 -2.36 10.58 -3.52
CA LEU A 125 -2.13 9.38 -2.71
C LEU A 125 -2.56 8.11 -3.44
N VAL A 126 -3.80 8.09 -3.91
CA VAL A 126 -4.43 6.87 -4.43
C VAL A 126 -3.72 6.41 -5.70
N SER A 127 -3.44 7.33 -6.61
CA SER A 127 -2.76 7.04 -7.88
C SER A 127 -1.31 6.62 -7.65
N ALA A 128 -0.55 7.33 -6.82
CA ALA A 128 0.85 7.01 -6.54
C ALA A 128 1.01 5.66 -5.84
N ALA A 129 0.28 5.43 -4.74
CA ALA A 129 0.36 4.19 -3.99
C ALA A 129 -0.08 2.98 -4.82
N ARG A 130 -1.17 3.09 -5.60
CA ARG A 130 -1.61 1.99 -6.48
C ARG A 130 -0.61 1.68 -7.57
N THR A 131 0.00 2.70 -8.15
CA THR A 131 1.02 2.53 -9.19
C THR A 131 2.23 1.79 -8.62
N ALA A 132 2.74 2.24 -7.46
CA ALA A 132 3.85 1.58 -6.77
C ALA A 132 3.53 0.12 -6.40
N LEU A 133 2.36 -0.13 -5.79
CA LEU A 133 1.97 -1.49 -5.41
C LEU A 133 1.85 -2.41 -6.63
N ARG A 134 1.24 -1.96 -7.73
CA ARG A 134 1.14 -2.75 -8.97
C ARG A 134 2.51 -3.02 -9.61
N ALA A 135 3.47 -2.11 -9.41
CA ALA A 135 4.85 -2.28 -9.85
C ALA A 135 5.67 -3.22 -8.95
N GLY A 136 5.09 -3.74 -7.86
CA GLY A 136 5.78 -4.64 -6.93
C GLY A 136 6.53 -3.93 -5.80
N ALA A 137 6.31 -2.63 -5.60
CA ALA A 137 6.99 -1.85 -4.56
C ALA A 137 6.81 -2.50 -3.16
N PRO A 138 7.85 -2.48 -2.32
CA PRO A 138 7.76 -3.00 -0.96
C PRO A 138 6.86 -2.11 -0.09
N ILE A 139 6.28 -2.72 0.94
CA ILE A 139 5.54 -2.04 1.99
C ILE A 139 6.39 -2.03 3.26
N PHE A 140 6.80 -0.85 3.71
CA PHE A 140 7.50 -0.69 4.99
C PHE A 140 6.52 -0.33 6.10
N THR A 141 6.65 -1.00 7.25
CA THR A 141 5.79 -0.81 8.40
C THR A 141 6.59 -0.55 9.67
N ASP A 142 6.05 0.29 10.56
CA ASP A 142 6.70 0.64 11.83
C ASP A 142 6.50 -0.40 12.93
N ALA A 143 5.44 -1.22 12.83
CA ALA A 143 5.06 -2.22 13.83
C ALA A 143 4.56 -3.52 13.20
N HIS A 144 4.88 -4.64 13.85
CA HIS A 144 4.45 -5.97 13.37
C HIS A 144 2.92 -6.12 13.28
N MET A 145 2.16 -5.43 14.13
CA MET A 145 0.69 -5.43 14.02
C MET A 145 0.20 -4.83 12.69
N VAL A 146 0.89 -3.83 12.15
CA VAL A 146 0.57 -3.26 10.82
C VAL A 146 0.89 -4.30 9.76
N ALA A 147 2.10 -4.86 9.78
CA ALA A 147 2.54 -5.89 8.82
C ALA A 147 1.60 -7.11 8.81
N SER A 148 1.17 -7.59 9.98
CA SER A 148 0.23 -8.71 10.11
C SER A 148 -1.19 -8.39 9.64
N GLY A 149 -1.60 -7.12 9.66
CA GLY A 149 -2.91 -6.68 9.16
C GLY A 149 -2.98 -6.54 7.64
N VAL A 150 -1.83 -6.49 6.94
CA VAL A 150 -1.80 -6.45 5.47
C VAL A 150 -2.23 -7.81 4.93
N THR A 151 -3.37 -7.83 4.23
CA THR A 151 -3.95 -9.05 3.66
C THR A 151 -3.21 -9.42 2.39
N ARG A 152 -2.36 -10.44 2.46
CA ARG A 152 -1.51 -10.88 1.32
C ARG A 152 -2.30 -11.15 0.04
N ALA A 153 -3.48 -11.77 0.14
CA ALA A 153 -4.34 -12.06 -1.01
C ALA A 153 -4.93 -10.82 -1.72
N ARG A 154 -4.79 -9.62 -1.15
CA ARG A 154 -5.21 -8.35 -1.77
C ARG A 154 -4.09 -7.64 -2.51
N LEU A 155 -2.83 -8.03 -2.30
CA LEU A 155 -1.68 -7.38 -2.92
C LEU A 155 -1.71 -7.63 -4.45
N PRO A 156 -1.52 -6.60 -5.28
CA PRO A 156 -1.62 -6.72 -6.74
C PRO A 156 -0.41 -7.41 -7.38
N ALA A 157 0.70 -7.51 -6.65
CA ALA A 157 1.91 -8.23 -7.02
C ALA A 157 2.43 -8.99 -5.78
N ASP A 158 3.59 -9.64 -5.89
CA ASP A 158 4.28 -10.25 -4.75
C ASP A 158 5.00 -9.17 -3.90
N ASN A 159 4.25 -8.15 -3.47
CA ASN A 159 4.78 -7.02 -2.72
C ASN A 159 5.35 -7.50 -1.38
N PRO A 160 6.64 -7.27 -1.10
CA PRO A 160 7.21 -7.54 0.21
C PRO A 160 6.54 -6.67 1.28
N VAL A 161 6.35 -7.22 2.49
CA VAL A 161 5.86 -6.45 3.65
C VAL A 161 6.90 -6.56 4.74
N HIS A 162 7.63 -5.47 4.96
CA HIS A 162 8.76 -5.41 5.88
C HIS A 162 8.40 -4.68 7.18
N CYS A 163 8.86 -5.25 8.29
CA CYS A 163 8.87 -4.61 9.59
C CYS A 163 10.22 -4.92 10.24
N LEU A 164 11.12 -3.93 10.24
CA LEU A 164 12.48 -4.09 10.77
C LEU A 164 12.57 -3.80 12.27
N LEU A 165 11.44 -3.60 12.96
CA LEU A 165 11.42 -3.29 14.39
C LEU A 165 12.16 -4.33 15.27
N ARG A 166 12.22 -5.59 14.82
CA ARG A 166 12.92 -6.70 15.49
C ARG A 166 14.31 -7.01 14.91
N ASP A 167 14.81 -6.20 13.97
CA ASP A 167 16.18 -6.35 13.47
C ASP A 167 17.17 -6.19 14.62
N GLU A 168 18.17 -7.09 14.68
CA GLU A 168 19.14 -7.16 15.78
C GLU A 168 19.96 -5.87 15.96
N ARG A 169 20.08 -5.05 14.91
CA ARG A 169 20.81 -3.78 14.91
C ARG A 169 20.03 -2.66 15.61
N VAL A 170 18.70 -2.77 15.67
CA VAL A 170 17.80 -1.69 16.15
C VAL A 170 18.06 -1.28 17.60
N PRO A 171 18.19 -2.18 18.59
CA PRO A 171 18.43 -1.77 19.97
C PRO A 171 19.73 -0.96 20.13
N ALA A 172 20.81 -1.37 19.46
CA ALA A 172 22.08 -0.67 19.50
C ALA A 172 22.01 0.70 18.81
N LEU A 173 21.34 0.80 17.67
CA LEU A 173 21.13 2.07 16.97
C LEU A 173 20.32 3.06 17.81
N ALA A 174 19.19 2.61 18.35
CA ALA A 174 18.33 3.42 19.21
C ALA A 174 19.09 3.98 20.42
N HIS A 175 19.90 3.13 21.08
CA HIS A 175 20.73 3.55 22.20
C HIS A 175 21.79 4.58 21.78
N ARG A 176 22.54 4.34 20.70
CA ARG A 176 23.59 5.26 20.24
C ARG A 176 23.07 6.63 19.83
N TRP A 177 21.87 6.71 19.27
CA TRP A 177 21.28 7.96 18.80
C TRP A 177 20.35 8.63 19.80
N GLY A 178 20.11 8.01 20.96
CA GLY A 178 19.16 8.54 21.95
C GLY A 178 17.73 8.61 21.41
N THR A 179 17.34 7.70 20.52
CA THR A 179 16.01 7.66 19.88
C THR A 179 15.26 6.36 20.20
N THR A 180 14.03 6.23 19.75
CA THR A 180 13.23 5.01 19.98
C THR A 180 13.64 3.91 18.99
N ARG A 181 13.34 2.65 19.35
CA ARG A 181 13.53 1.51 18.43
C ARG A 181 12.75 1.67 17.13
N SER A 182 11.54 2.20 17.17
CA SER A 182 10.73 2.40 15.98
C SER A 182 11.32 3.46 15.05
N ALA A 183 11.87 4.55 15.59
CA ALA A 183 12.59 5.55 14.80
C ALA A 183 13.89 4.98 14.22
N ALA A 184 14.72 4.33 15.04
CA ALA A 184 15.96 3.72 14.56
C ALA A 184 15.75 2.65 13.48
N ALA A 185 14.64 1.91 13.53
CA ALA A 185 14.28 0.91 12.52
C ALA A 185 14.00 1.52 11.13
N VAL A 186 13.53 2.78 11.05
CA VAL A 186 13.30 3.49 9.78
C VAL A 186 14.60 3.66 9.02
N SER A 187 15.70 3.98 9.71
CA SER A 187 17.03 4.08 9.09
C SER A 187 17.54 2.79 8.47
N LEU A 188 16.96 1.64 8.82
CA LEU A 188 17.33 0.34 8.25
C LEU A 188 16.56 0.01 6.96
N TRP A 189 15.56 0.81 6.57
CA TRP A 189 14.84 0.62 5.30
C TRP A 189 15.75 0.87 4.09
N GLY A 190 16.76 1.74 4.25
CA GLY A 190 17.83 1.93 3.29
C GLY A 190 17.34 2.41 1.91
N ALA A 191 18.03 1.98 0.86
CA ALA A 191 17.71 2.37 -0.52
C ALA A 191 16.36 1.81 -1.02
N GLU A 192 15.86 0.72 -0.42
CA GLU A 192 14.57 0.12 -0.79
C GLU A 192 13.38 1.01 -0.41
N LEU A 193 13.59 2.06 0.38
CA LEU A 193 12.56 3.06 0.68
C LEU A 193 12.16 3.89 -0.56
N GLU A 194 13.04 4.01 -1.57
CA GLU A 194 12.71 4.70 -2.82
C GLU A 194 11.49 4.02 -3.47
N ASP A 195 10.48 4.82 -3.83
CA ASP A 195 9.22 4.37 -4.42
C ASP A 195 8.41 3.36 -3.57
N ALA A 196 8.80 3.10 -2.32
CA ALA A 196 8.08 2.20 -1.42
C ALA A 196 6.74 2.80 -0.96
N VAL A 197 5.85 1.93 -0.47
CA VAL A 197 4.66 2.37 0.25
C VAL A 197 4.90 2.22 1.75
N VAL A 198 4.83 3.31 2.50
CA VAL A 198 5.08 3.30 3.94
C VAL A 198 3.76 3.28 4.70
N ALA A 199 3.68 2.49 5.78
CA ALA A 199 2.57 2.47 6.72
C ALA A 199 3.05 2.59 8.17
N ILE A 200 2.86 3.76 8.76
CA ILE A 200 3.19 4.04 10.17
C ILE A 200 1.88 4.10 10.95
N GLY A 201 1.60 3.02 11.69
CA GLY A 201 0.35 2.87 12.44
C GLY A 201 0.50 2.98 13.95
N ASN A 202 1.72 2.98 14.49
CA ASN A 202 1.95 2.95 15.94
C ASN A 202 2.76 4.15 16.42
N ALA A 203 4.00 4.30 15.95
CA ALA A 203 5.01 5.12 16.60
C ALA A 203 5.12 6.52 15.97
N PRO A 204 4.73 7.61 16.68
CA PRO A 204 4.91 8.97 16.19
C PRO A 204 6.37 9.32 15.88
N THR A 205 7.30 8.78 16.69
CA THR A 205 8.73 9.00 16.48
C THR A 205 9.25 8.36 15.20
N ALA A 206 8.64 7.27 14.71
CA ALA A 206 9.00 6.71 13.41
C ALA A 206 8.57 7.65 12.28
N LEU A 207 7.41 8.32 12.42
CA LEU A 207 6.96 9.29 11.44
C LEU A 207 7.84 10.53 11.43
N PHE A 208 8.15 11.12 12.59
CA PHE A 208 9.11 12.23 12.66
C PHE A 208 10.46 11.87 12.03
N HIS A 209 11.04 10.74 12.41
CA HIS A 209 12.34 10.28 11.91
C HIS A 209 12.32 10.02 10.40
N LEU A 210 11.22 9.51 9.84
CA LEU A 210 11.07 9.37 8.39
C LEU A 210 11.07 10.71 7.67
N LEU A 211 10.37 11.72 8.21
CA LEU A 211 10.33 13.05 7.64
C LEU A 211 11.70 13.72 7.69
N GLU A 212 12.43 13.58 8.80
CA GLU A 212 13.82 14.05 8.93
C GLU A 212 14.73 13.37 7.90
N LEU A 213 14.63 12.05 7.75
CA LEU A 213 15.40 11.29 6.75
C LEU A 213 15.14 11.79 5.32
N ILE A 214 13.89 12.08 4.97
CA ILE A 214 13.53 12.61 3.64
C ILE A 214 14.04 14.05 3.48
N ALA A 215 13.95 14.88 4.53
CA ALA A 215 14.44 16.26 4.51
C ALA A 215 15.96 16.33 4.33
N ASP A 216 16.69 15.36 4.88
CA ASP A 216 18.14 15.21 4.74
C ASP A 216 18.56 14.65 3.36
N GLY A 217 17.60 14.47 2.43
CA GLY A 217 17.86 14.01 1.07
C GLY A 217 17.91 12.48 0.94
N GLY A 218 17.37 11.75 1.91
CA GLY A 218 17.21 10.30 1.82
C GLY A 218 16.18 9.86 0.77
N PRO A 219 16.08 8.54 0.52
CA PRO A 219 15.15 7.98 -0.46
C PRO A 219 13.69 8.35 -0.17
N ARG A 220 12.91 8.59 -1.22
CA ARG A 220 11.53 9.06 -1.12
C ARG A 220 10.54 7.93 -1.37
N PRO A 221 9.62 7.63 -0.43
CA PRO A 221 8.56 6.67 -0.70
C PRO A 221 7.56 7.23 -1.72
N ALA A 222 6.94 6.33 -2.48
CA ALA A 222 5.85 6.70 -3.40
C ALA A 222 4.59 7.16 -2.66
N ALA A 223 4.37 6.67 -1.43
CA ALA A 223 3.28 7.12 -0.57
C ALA A 223 3.49 6.79 0.91
N ILE A 224 2.91 7.60 1.79
CA ILE A 224 2.93 7.41 3.25
C ILE A 224 1.51 7.33 3.83
N VAL A 225 1.14 6.21 4.43
CA VAL A 225 0.00 6.10 5.36
C VAL A 225 0.52 6.37 6.77
N GLY A 226 0.47 7.64 7.20
CA GLY A 226 0.97 8.10 8.49
C GLY A 226 -0.16 8.29 9.48
N VAL A 227 -0.55 7.21 10.17
CA VAL A 227 -1.64 7.22 11.16
C VAL A 227 -1.20 6.69 12.53
N PRO A 228 -0.04 7.12 13.09
CA PRO A 228 0.32 6.73 14.45
C PRO A 228 -0.76 7.16 15.44
N VAL A 229 -1.09 6.26 16.37
CA VAL A 229 -2.03 6.51 17.47
C VAL A 229 -1.24 6.94 18.71
N GLY A 230 -1.80 7.84 19.50
CA GLY A 230 -1.20 8.15 20.80
C GLY A 230 -1.61 9.48 21.38
N PHE A 231 -1.19 9.69 22.62
CA PHE A 231 -1.43 10.92 23.36
C PHE A 231 -0.26 11.90 23.29
N ILE A 232 0.95 11.41 22.99
CA ILE A 232 2.19 12.18 22.97
C ILE A 232 2.81 12.05 21.58
N GLY A 233 3.01 13.18 20.89
CA GLY A 233 3.67 13.25 19.59
C GLY A 233 2.83 12.78 18.40
N ALA A 234 1.73 12.04 18.60
CA ALA A 234 0.92 11.51 17.51
C ALA A 234 0.28 12.63 16.69
N ALA A 235 -0.40 13.57 17.33
CA ALA A 235 -1.06 14.68 16.63
C ALA A 235 -0.04 15.55 15.89
N GLU A 236 1.09 15.81 16.55
CA GLU A 236 2.18 16.65 16.07
C GLU A 236 2.91 16.01 14.89
N SER A 237 3.23 14.72 14.94
CA SER A 237 3.89 14.00 13.84
C SER A 237 3.03 13.95 12.58
N LYS A 238 1.72 13.84 12.75
CA LYS A 238 0.75 13.81 11.64
C LYS A 238 0.49 15.20 11.07
N ALA A 239 0.51 16.23 11.90
CA ALA A 239 0.52 17.62 11.42
C ALA A 239 1.80 17.90 10.63
N ALA A 240 2.96 17.49 11.15
CA ALA A 240 4.24 17.62 10.45
C ALA A 240 4.23 16.90 9.10
N LEU A 241 3.65 15.70 9.01
CA LEU A 241 3.46 15.00 7.72
C LEU A 241 2.58 15.81 6.76
N ALA A 242 1.49 16.40 7.25
CA ALA A 242 0.56 17.15 6.41
C ALA A 242 1.13 18.49 5.92
N GLU A 243 2.09 19.06 6.65
CA GLU A 243 2.78 20.30 6.34
C GLU A 243 4.15 20.08 5.66
N PHE A 244 4.56 18.81 5.49
CA PHE A 244 5.91 18.48 5.05
C PHE A 244 6.19 18.95 3.62
N PRO A 245 7.27 19.72 3.38
CA PRO A 245 7.66 20.15 2.05
C PRO A 245 8.37 19.00 1.32
N GLY A 246 7.76 18.44 0.27
CA GLY A 246 8.42 17.37 -0.48
C GLY A 246 7.59 16.59 -1.50
N ASP A 247 6.34 16.99 -1.74
CA ASP A 247 5.40 16.34 -2.67
C ASP A 247 5.19 14.83 -2.45
N VAL A 248 5.56 14.29 -1.28
CA VAL A 248 5.33 12.87 -0.97
C VAL A 248 3.84 12.65 -0.69
N PRO A 249 3.12 11.86 -1.50
CA PRO A 249 1.71 11.63 -1.29
C PRO A 249 1.44 10.93 0.04
N PHE A 250 0.44 11.40 0.79
CA PHE A 250 0.17 10.87 2.13
C PHE A 250 -1.31 10.73 2.46
N LEU A 251 -1.56 9.92 3.49
CA LEU A 251 -2.81 9.85 4.24
C LEU A 251 -2.51 9.98 5.72
N THR A 252 -3.30 10.79 6.42
CA THR A 252 -3.25 10.85 7.88
C THR A 252 -4.63 11.06 8.51
N VAL A 253 -4.69 10.90 9.84
CA VAL A 253 -5.87 11.16 10.67
C VAL A 253 -5.44 12.15 11.75
N ARG A 254 -5.98 13.36 11.78
CA ARG A 254 -5.62 14.39 12.76
C ARG A 254 -5.85 13.93 14.21
N GLY A 255 -5.18 14.61 15.14
CA GLY A 255 -5.35 14.37 16.58
C GLY A 255 -4.75 13.04 17.05
N ARG A 256 -5.39 12.36 18.00
CA ARG A 256 -4.83 11.19 18.70
C ARG A 256 -5.16 9.84 18.04
N ARG A 257 -6.22 9.82 17.22
CA ARG A 257 -6.74 8.59 16.59
C ARG A 257 -5.77 8.09 15.52
N GLY A 258 -5.79 6.79 15.28
CA GLY A 258 -4.86 6.13 14.37
C GLY A 258 -4.82 4.65 14.71
N GLY A 259 -3.68 4.01 14.46
CA GLY A 259 -3.44 2.66 14.94
C GLY A 259 -3.15 1.68 13.82
N SER A 260 -2.65 0.52 14.21
CA SER A 260 -2.25 -0.51 13.25
C SER A 260 -3.41 -1.04 12.40
N ALA A 261 -4.62 -1.15 12.98
CA ALA A 261 -5.81 -1.57 12.25
C ALA A 261 -6.17 -0.57 11.13
N MET A 262 -6.16 0.73 11.42
CA MET A 262 -6.40 1.78 10.43
C MET A 262 -5.33 1.76 9.35
N ALA A 263 -4.04 1.74 9.72
CA ALA A 263 -2.92 1.71 8.77
C ALA A 263 -3.01 0.52 7.81
N ALA A 264 -3.21 -0.69 8.35
CA ALA A 264 -3.34 -1.89 7.55
C ALA A 264 -4.60 -1.88 6.66
N SER A 265 -5.73 -1.39 7.17
CA SER A 265 -6.96 -1.27 6.38
C SER A 265 -6.80 -0.31 5.19
N ALA A 266 -6.05 0.78 5.37
CA ALA A 266 -5.77 1.73 4.30
C ALA A 266 -4.88 1.09 3.22
N ILE A 267 -3.82 0.36 3.62
CA ILE A 267 -2.99 -0.42 2.68
C ILE A 267 -3.84 -1.46 1.92
N ASN A 268 -4.72 -2.18 2.61
CA ASN A 268 -5.60 -3.17 1.99
C ASN A 268 -6.58 -2.58 0.97
N ALA A 269 -7.03 -1.33 1.19
CA ALA A 269 -7.88 -0.58 0.25
C ALA A 269 -7.08 0.01 -0.93
N LEU A 270 -5.82 0.42 -0.69
CA LEU A 270 -4.91 0.85 -1.74
C LEU A 270 -4.52 -0.30 -2.66
N ALA A 271 -4.28 -1.50 -2.10
CA ALA A 271 -3.89 -2.68 -2.86
C ALA A 271 -4.98 -3.18 -3.82
N ARG A 272 -6.25 -3.11 -3.42
CA ARG A 272 -7.38 -3.56 -4.24
C ARG A 272 -8.65 -2.75 -3.95
N GLU A 273 -9.29 -2.29 -5.02
CA GLU A 273 -10.53 -1.50 -4.98
C GLU A 273 -11.76 -2.32 -4.57
N GLN A 274 -11.81 -3.58 -4.99
CA GLN A 274 -12.96 -4.44 -4.74
C GLN A 274 -13.05 -4.78 -3.24
N GLU A 275 -14.13 -4.33 -2.61
CA GLU A 275 -14.35 -4.52 -1.17
C GLU A 275 -14.68 -5.95 -0.78
#